data_AF-A0A4Y8V701-F1
#
_entry.id   AF-A0A4Y8V701-F1
#
_cell.length_a   1.000
_cell.length_b   1.000
_cell.length_c   1.000
_cell.angle_alpha   90.00
_cell.angle_beta   90.00
_cell.angle_gamma   90.00
#
_symmetry.space_group_name_H-M   'P 1'
#
loop_
_entity.id
_entity.type
_entity.pdbx_description
1 polymer ?
#
loop_
_entity_poly.entity_id
_entity_poly.type
_entity_poly.pdbx_seq_one_letter_code
_entity_poly.pdbx_strand_id
1 'polypeptide(L)'
;MNKVNILFRPIGLLCASAVLMMGCYSSSSVPEPVPADGLQDSGLHAIMTQNIERHVDRLDYALAGARDDVSIRENTAGILQSTQGLQLSADIIMTLRASLPLSADAATIYVERATQLKGFAAEMESLTRAGRLNELRPVLAQVNASCDSCHQLFRSP
;
A
#
# COMPACT_ATOMS: atom_id res chain seq x y z
N MET A 1 -47.89 8.65 42.94
CA MET A 1 -48.20 7.21 43.01
C MET A 1 -49.34 6.92 42.05
N ASN A 2 -49.10 6.16 40.98
CA ASN A 2 -49.98 5.08 40.53
C ASN A 2 -49.30 4.31 39.39
N LYS A 3 -49.10 3.02 39.65
CA LYS A 3 -48.50 2.04 38.75
C LYS A 3 -49.62 1.48 37.87
N VAL A 4 -49.37 1.32 36.57
CA VAL A 4 -50.16 0.43 35.72
C VAL A 4 -49.23 -0.67 35.25
N ASN A 5 -49.46 -1.86 35.80
CA ASN A 5 -48.89 -3.14 35.39
C ASN A 5 -49.95 -3.84 34.53
N ILE A 6 -49.65 -4.17 33.27
CA ILE A 6 -50.28 -5.31 32.60
C ILE A 6 -49.21 -6.10 31.84
N LEU A 7 -49.28 -7.41 32.08
CA LEU A 7 -48.38 -8.50 31.74
C LEU A 7 -48.50 -8.97 30.27
N PHE A 8 -47.38 -9.48 29.72
CA PHE A 8 -47.15 -10.79 29.06
C PHE A 8 -48.31 -11.36 28.18
N ARG A 9 -48.14 -11.83 26.93
CA ARG A 9 -47.10 -12.68 26.31
C ARG A 9 -47.42 -12.93 24.80
N PRO A 10 -46.69 -13.77 24.01
CA PRO A 10 -46.31 -13.45 22.63
C PRO A 10 -46.90 -14.39 21.57
N ILE A 11 -47.09 -13.89 20.36
CA ILE A 11 -47.29 -14.69 19.13
C ILE A 11 -46.58 -13.86 18.05
N GLY A 12 -45.38 -14.19 17.60
CA GLY A 12 -45.05 -15.42 16.91
C GLY A 12 -45.31 -15.22 15.42
N LEU A 13 -44.32 -14.74 14.67
CA LEU A 13 -44.03 -15.28 13.35
C LEU A 13 -42.69 -14.77 12.82
N LEU A 14 -41.91 -15.75 12.37
CA LEU A 14 -40.66 -15.63 11.65
C LEU A 14 -40.83 -14.81 10.37
N CYS A 15 -39.95 -13.84 10.16
CA CYS A 15 -39.47 -13.50 8.83
C CYS A 15 -37.95 -13.45 8.90
N ALA A 16 -37.35 -14.58 8.53
CA ALA A 16 -35.94 -14.68 8.21
C ALA A 16 -35.69 -13.82 6.96
N SER A 17 -35.37 -12.54 7.16
CA SER A 17 -34.74 -11.75 6.11
C SER A 17 -33.27 -12.12 6.05
N ALA A 18 -33.02 -13.21 5.32
CA ALA A 18 -31.72 -13.49 4.73
C ALA A 18 -31.42 -12.35 3.73
N VAL A 19 -30.83 -11.27 4.23
CA VAL A 19 -30.17 -10.30 3.36
C VAL A 19 -28.91 -10.98 2.88
N LEU A 20 -29.03 -11.49 1.65
CA LEU A 20 -27.95 -12.02 0.84
C LEU A 20 -26.73 -11.12 1.01
N MET A 21 -25.66 -11.73 1.52
CA MET A 21 -24.29 -11.22 1.40
C MET A 21 -24.05 -10.95 -0.08
N MET A 22 -24.30 -9.72 -0.51
CA MET A 22 -23.81 -9.18 -1.76
C MET A 22 -22.32 -8.91 -1.53
N GLY A 23 -21.57 -10.01 -1.46
CA GLY A 23 -20.14 -9.98 -1.58
C GLY A 23 -19.86 -9.37 -2.94
N CYS A 24 -19.36 -8.15 -2.94
CA CYS A 24 -18.56 -7.66 -4.04
C CYS A 24 -17.35 -8.59 -4.10
N TYR A 25 -17.50 -9.70 -4.81
CA TYR A 25 -16.37 -10.45 -5.32
C TYR A 25 -15.77 -9.51 -6.36
N SER A 26 -14.86 -8.64 -5.92
CA SER A 26 -13.87 -8.08 -6.83
C SER A 26 -13.20 -9.29 -7.43
N SER A 27 -13.60 -9.61 -8.66
CA SER A 27 -12.89 -10.55 -9.49
C SER A 27 -11.45 -10.05 -9.49
N SER A 28 -10.58 -10.72 -8.74
CA SER A 28 -9.14 -10.67 -8.93
C SER A 28 -8.87 -11.28 -10.30
N SER A 29 -9.27 -10.57 -11.35
CA SER A 29 -8.55 -10.66 -12.60
C SER A 29 -7.17 -10.13 -12.27
N VAL A 30 -6.22 -11.05 -12.08
CA VAL A 30 -4.81 -10.75 -12.25
C VAL A 30 -4.74 -9.95 -13.55
N PRO A 31 -4.36 -8.66 -13.52
CA PRO A 31 -4.33 -7.87 -14.74
C PRO A 31 -3.42 -8.60 -15.72
N GLU A 32 -3.88 -8.81 -16.95
CA GLU A 32 -3.03 -9.41 -17.96
C GLU A 32 -1.76 -8.55 -18.11
N PRO A 33 -0.58 -9.16 -18.29
CA PRO A 33 0.65 -8.42 -18.52
C PRO A 33 0.41 -7.45 -19.69
N VAL A 34 0.56 -6.15 -19.42
CA VAL A 34 0.51 -5.16 -20.49
C VAL A 34 1.72 -5.46 -21.40
N PRO A 35 1.54 -5.57 -22.72
CA PRO A 35 2.65 -5.74 -23.64
C PRO A 35 3.72 -4.69 -23.34
N ALA A 36 4.89 -5.15 -22.88
CA ALA A 36 6.00 -4.31 -22.41
C ALA A 36 6.74 -3.62 -23.57
N ASP A 37 6.05 -3.34 -24.67
CA ASP A 37 6.60 -2.67 -25.84
C ASP A 37 6.90 -1.21 -25.46
N GLY A 38 8.10 -1.01 -24.90
CA GLY A 38 8.70 0.29 -24.64
C GLY A 38 9.05 0.61 -23.18
N LEU A 39 8.78 -0.29 -22.23
CA LEU A 39 9.30 -0.16 -20.86
C LEU A 39 10.63 -0.86 -20.62
N GLN A 40 11.10 -1.66 -21.59
CA GLN A 40 12.41 -2.29 -21.52
C GLN A 40 13.50 -1.23 -21.44
N ASP A 41 13.93 -1.00 -20.20
CA ASP A 41 15.19 -0.38 -19.82
C ASP A 41 15.39 1.06 -20.30
N SER A 42 14.38 1.92 -20.12
CA SER A 42 14.73 3.33 -19.92
C SER A 42 15.60 3.38 -18.66
N GLY A 43 16.87 3.78 -18.77
CA GLY A 43 17.80 3.76 -17.62
C GLY A 43 17.26 4.51 -16.39
N LEU A 44 16.31 5.42 -16.62
CA LEU A 44 15.53 6.12 -15.63
C LEU A 44 14.62 5.20 -14.78
N HIS A 45 13.90 4.25 -15.40
CA HIS A 45 13.10 3.25 -14.69
C HIS A 45 14.00 2.36 -13.81
N ALA A 46 15.12 1.89 -14.35
CA ALA A 46 16.09 1.08 -13.60
C ALA A 46 16.67 1.83 -12.39
N ILE A 47 17.03 3.11 -12.55
CA ILE A 47 17.52 3.95 -11.44
C ILE A 47 16.44 4.14 -10.37
N MET A 48 15.18 4.33 -10.76
CA MET A 48 14.07 4.47 -9.79
C MET A 48 13.80 3.17 -9.04
N THR A 49 13.79 2.03 -9.73
CA THR A 49 13.69 0.71 -9.09
C THR A 49 14.80 0.52 -8.06
N GLN A 50 16.06 0.76 -8.41
CA GLN A 50 17.18 0.63 -7.47
C GLN A 50 17.07 1.58 -6.26
N ASN A 51 16.56 2.80 -6.46
CA ASN A 51 16.36 3.75 -5.37
C ASN A 51 15.25 3.28 -4.42
N ILE A 52 14.13 2.78 -4.96
CA ILE A 52 13.02 2.23 -4.16
C ILE A 52 13.50 1.01 -3.36
N GLU A 53 14.15 0.05 -4.02
CA GLU A 53 14.71 -1.15 -3.39
C GLU A 53 15.65 -0.77 -2.24
N ARG A 54 16.57 0.20 -2.46
CA ARG A 54 17.46 0.69 -1.41
C ARG A 54 16.73 1.26 -0.20
N HIS A 55 15.62 1.98 -0.40
CA HIS A 55 14.84 2.53 0.70
C HIS A 55 14.05 1.45 1.44
N VAL A 56 13.49 0.48 0.72
CA VAL A 56 12.82 -0.70 1.28
C VAL A 56 13.80 -1.52 2.14
N ASP A 57 14.99 -1.82 1.63
CA ASP A 57 16.02 -2.58 2.36
C ASP A 57 16.46 -1.86 3.64
N ARG A 58 16.62 -0.53 3.57
CA ARG A 58 16.94 0.30 4.75
C ARG A 58 15.83 0.27 5.78
N LEU A 59 14.56 0.30 5.34
CA LEU A 59 13.42 0.19 6.23
C LEU A 59 13.38 -1.19 6.88
N ASP A 60 13.57 -2.27 6.13
CA ASP A 60 13.56 -3.62 6.69
C ASP A 60 14.69 -3.81 7.72
N TYR A 61 15.91 -3.37 7.39
CA TYR A 61 17.04 -3.38 8.31
C TYR A 61 16.78 -2.59 9.60
N ALA A 62 16.28 -1.36 9.46
CA ALA A 62 15.98 -0.49 10.60
C ALA A 62 14.88 -1.09 11.50
N LEU A 63 13.83 -1.68 10.91
CA LEU A 63 12.75 -2.32 11.65
C LEU A 63 13.19 -3.64 12.30
N ALA A 64 14.13 -4.38 11.71
CA ALA A 64 14.73 -5.58 12.31
C ALA A 64 15.60 -5.28 13.54
N GLY A 65 16.26 -4.11 13.53
CA GLY A 65 17.09 -3.62 14.63
C GLY A 65 16.31 -2.95 15.76
N ALA A 66 15.13 -2.40 15.50
CA ALA A 66 14.30 -1.71 16.50
C ALA A 66 13.58 -2.70 17.44
N ARG A 67 14.24 -3.07 18.55
CA ARG A 67 13.73 -4.04 19.55
C ARG A 67 13.45 -3.44 20.91
N ASP A 68 14.02 -2.28 21.20
CA ASP A 68 13.93 -1.55 22.47
C ASP A 68 13.92 -0.03 22.24
N ASP A 69 13.62 0.75 23.28
CA ASP A 69 13.47 2.21 23.17
C ASP A 69 14.74 2.94 22.71
N VAL A 70 15.92 2.33 22.83
CA VAL A 70 17.19 2.91 22.40
C VAL A 70 17.36 2.70 20.90
N SER A 71 17.26 1.44 20.44
CA SER A 71 17.30 1.10 19.02
C SER A 71 16.17 1.75 18.23
N ILE A 72 14.98 1.91 18.81
CA ILE A 72 13.86 2.67 18.23
C ILE A 72 14.28 4.12 17.93
N ARG A 73 14.90 4.81 18.90
CA ARG A 73 15.33 6.20 18.73
C ARG A 73 16.44 6.34 17.69
N GLU A 74 17.41 5.43 17.71
CA GLU A 74 18.53 5.42 16.76
C GLU A 74 18.06 5.19 15.32
N ASN A 75 17.05 4.34 15.13
CA ASN A 75 16.53 4.02 13.80
C ASN A 75 15.47 5.01 13.29
N THR A 76 14.83 5.78 14.17
CA THR A 76 13.74 6.71 13.79
C THR A 76 14.14 7.66 12.66
N ALA A 77 15.32 8.27 12.73
CA ALA A 77 15.78 9.21 11.71
C ALA A 77 16.00 8.51 10.34
N GLY A 78 16.58 7.30 10.35
CA GLY A 78 16.81 6.52 9.13
C GLY A 78 15.51 6.01 8.50
N ILE A 79 14.52 5.65 9.33
CA ILE A 79 13.17 5.28 8.88
C ILE A 79 12.52 6.50 8.21
N LEU A 80 12.50 7.66 8.87
CA LEU A 80 11.93 8.89 8.31
C LEU A 80 12.58 9.24 6.96
N GLN A 81 13.92 9.24 6.90
CA GLN A 81 14.64 9.52 5.67
C GLN A 81 14.26 8.54 4.54
N SER A 82 14.09 7.26 4.86
CA SER A 82 13.74 6.25 3.86
C SER A 82 12.28 6.38 3.39
N THR A 83 11.35 6.68 4.30
CA THR A 83 9.95 6.97 3.93
C THR A 83 9.83 8.21 3.03
N GLN A 84 10.59 9.27 3.31
CA GLN A 84 10.63 10.46 2.46
C GLN A 84 11.26 10.16 1.09
N GLY A 85 12.32 9.33 1.07
CA GLY A 85 12.93 8.86 -0.17
C GLY A 85 11.96 8.05 -1.06
N LEU A 86 11.11 7.22 -0.45
CA LEU A 86 10.05 6.51 -1.17
C LEU A 86 9.00 7.47 -1.75
N GLN A 87 8.54 8.46 -0.98
CA GLN A 87 7.59 9.46 -1.46
C GLN A 87 8.16 10.24 -2.65
N LEU A 88 9.42 10.69 -2.55
CA LEU A 88 10.10 11.40 -3.64
C LEU A 88 10.25 10.51 -4.87
N SER A 89 10.61 9.24 -4.70
CA SER A 89 10.74 8.29 -5.82
C SER A 89 9.39 8.08 -6.52
N ALA A 90 8.30 7.98 -5.76
CA ALA A 90 6.95 7.90 -6.32
C ALA A 90 6.54 9.17 -7.08
N ASP A 91 6.90 10.37 -6.57
CA ASP A 91 6.66 11.64 -7.27
C ASP A 91 7.43 11.75 -8.59
N ILE A 92 8.68 11.30 -8.58
CA ILE A 92 9.50 11.22 -9.80
C ILE A 92 8.84 10.26 -10.79
N ILE A 93 8.44 9.06 -10.37
CA ILE A 93 7.74 8.09 -11.22
C ILE A 93 6.50 8.71 -11.89
N MET A 94 5.66 9.42 -11.12
CA MET A 94 4.47 10.09 -11.65
C MET A 94 4.82 11.18 -12.68
N THR A 95 5.90 11.94 -12.43
CA THR A 95 6.39 12.97 -13.35
C THR A 95 6.91 12.36 -14.65
N LEU A 96 7.57 11.20 -14.56
CA LEU A 96 8.19 10.52 -15.70
C LEU A 96 7.20 9.74 -16.54
N ARG A 97 5.98 9.49 -16.06
CA ARG A 97 4.91 8.81 -16.81
C ARG A 97 4.76 9.32 -18.24
N ALA A 98 4.83 10.63 -18.46
CA ALA A 98 4.68 11.23 -19.79
C ALA A 98 5.83 10.88 -20.76
N SER A 99 6.98 10.47 -20.24
CA SER A 99 8.15 10.05 -21.02
C SER A 99 8.17 8.54 -21.33
N LEU A 100 7.27 7.77 -20.71
CA LEU A 100 7.18 6.34 -20.91
C LEU A 100 6.21 6.03 -22.05
N PRO A 101 6.55 5.14 -23.00
CA PRO A 101 5.69 4.75 -24.11
C PRO A 101 4.61 3.75 -23.65
N LEU A 102 3.77 4.17 -22.71
CA LEU A 102 2.68 3.36 -22.16
C LEU A 102 1.39 3.59 -22.95
N SER A 103 0.59 2.52 -23.12
CA SER A 103 -0.81 2.68 -23.52
C SER A 103 -1.58 3.50 -22.48
N ALA A 104 -2.74 4.07 -22.85
CA ALA A 104 -3.54 4.88 -21.92
C ALA A 104 -3.91 4.11 -20.63
N ASP A 105 -4.30 2.84 -20.76
CA ASP A 105 -4.67 1.97 -19.64
C ASP A 105 -3.44 1.66 -18.77
N ALA A 106 -2.33 1.28 -19.41
CA ALA A 106 -1.06 1.00 -18.73
C ALA A 106 -0.54 2.23 -17.97
N ALA A 107 -0.65 3.42 -18.57
CA ALA A 107 -0.26 4.67 -17.96
C ALA A 107 -1.14 5.05 -16.76
N THR A 108 -2.42 4.66 -16.78
CA THR A 108 -3.35 4.84 -15.66
C THR A 108 -2.97 3.94 -14.50
N ILE A 109 -2.75 2.65 -14.77
CA ILE A 109 -2.29 1.67 -13.77
C ILE A 109 -0.95 2.08 -13.18
N TYR A 110 -0.02 2.57 -14.01
CA TYR A 110 1.30 3.02 -13.56
C TYR A 110 1.21 4.18 -12.55
N VAL A 111 0.36 5.17 -12.84
CA VAL A 111 0.11 6.31 -11.93
C VAL A 111 -0.59 5.86 -10.65
N GLU A 112 -1.56 4.95 -10.75
CA GLU A 112 -2.25 4.40 -9.59
C GLU A 112 -1.27 3.70 -8.64
N ARG A 113 -0.38 2.86 -9.17
CA ARG A 113 0.66 2.17 -8.37
C ARG A 113 1.64 3.13 -7.73
N ALA A 114 2.09 4.16 -8.46
CA ALA A 114 2.96 5.19 -7.90
C ALA A 114 2.26 5.98 -6.78
N THR A 115 0.98 6.31 -6.97
CA THR A 115 0.16 6.99 -5.96
C THR A 115 0.00 6.13 -4.71
N GLN A 116 -0.24 4.83 -4.89
CA GLN A 116 -0.34 3.87 -3.79
C GLN A 116 0.96 3.77 -2.99
N LEU A 117 2.11 3.65 -3.67
CA LEU A 117 3.43 3.65 -3.04
C LEU A 117 3.65 4.93 -2.21
N LYS A 118 3.31 6.09 -2.76
CA LYS A 118 3.39 7.38 -2.06
C LYS A 118 2.50 7.38 -0.80
N GLY A 119 1.28 6.86 -0.90
CA GLY A 119 0.35 6.75 0.22
C GLY A 119 0.91 5.91 1.37
N PHE A 120 1.45 4.73 1.08
CA PHE A 120 2.09 3.88 2.09
C PHE A 120 3.31 4.54 2.72
N ALA A 121 4.15 5.20 1.91
CA ALA A 121 5.32 5.90 2.42
C ALA A 121 4.94 7.07 3.34
N ALA A 122 3.87 7.81 3.04
CA ALA A 122 3.33 8.85 3.91
C ALA A 122 2.71 8.30 5.20
N GLU A 123 2.03 7.16 5.13
CA GLU A 123 1.53 6.44 6.30
C GLU A 123 2.67 6.00 7.21
N MET A 124 3.73 5.40 6.66
CA MET A 124 4.92 5.02 7.42
C MET A 124 5.60 6.24 8.06
N GLU A 125 5.69 7.37 7.36
CA GLU A 125 6.23 8.60 7.93
C GLU A 125 5.37 9.06 9.13
N SER A 126 4.05 9.09 8.98
CA SER A 126 3.11 9.47 10.04
C SER A 126 3.23 8.57 11.28
N LEU A 127 3.24 7.25 11.07
CA LEU A 127 3.43 6.25 12.13
C LEU A 127 4.77 6.43 12.84
N THR A 128 5.84 6.69 12.07
CA THR A 128 7.18 6.93 12.62
C THR A 128 7.22 8.19 13.48
N ARG A 129 6.62 9.29 13.02
CA ARG A 129 6.51 10.55 13.78
C ARG A 129 5.68 10.39 15.06
N ALA A 130 4.67 9.51 15.03
CA ALA A 130 3.87 9.16 16.19
C ALA A 130 4.53 8.15 17.14
N GLY A 131 5.74 7.66 16.83
CA GLY A 131 6.43 6.63 17.63
C GLY A 131 5.81 5.24 17.52
N ARG A 132 4.90 5.01 16.56
CA ARG A 132 4.14 3.77 16.38
C ARG A 132 4.91 2.75 15.52
N LEU A 133 6.16 2.46 15.87
CA LEU A 133 7.05 1.66 15.00
C LEU A 133 6.59 0.21 14.79
N ASN A 134 5.86 -0.37 15.75
CA ASN A 134 5.30 -1.72 15.63
C ASN A 134 4.32 -1.86 14.45
N GLU A 135 3.73 -0.75 14.01
CA GLU A 135 2.74 -0.73 12.92
C GLU A 135 3.39 -0.54 11.55
N LEU A 136 4.70 -0.28 11.49
CA LEU A 136 5.41 -0.08 10.23
C LEU A 136 5.60 -1.37 9.44
N ARG A 137 5.69 -2.54 10.11
CA ARG A 137 5.91 -3.82 9.43
C ARG A 137 4.75 -4.22 8.51
N PRO A 138 3.48 -4.15 8.94
CA PRO A 138 2.34 -4.36 8.03
C PRO A 138 2.34 -3.41 6.83
N VAL A 139 2.72 -2.14 7.02
CA VAL A 139 2.75 -1.16 5.91
C VAL A 139 3.91 -1.44 4.96
N LEU A 140 5.09 -1.80 5.47
CA LEU A 140 6.23 -2.21 4.64
C LEU A 140 5.91 -3.46 3.80
N ALA A 141 5.15 -4.42 4.34
CA ALA A 141 4.68 -5.57 3.58
C ALA A 141 3.76 -5.15 2.41
N GLN A 142 2.92 -4.13 2.60
CA GLN A 142 2.08 -3.57 1.53
C GLN A 142 2.91 -2.83 0.48
N VAL A 143 3.97 -2.11 0.89
CA VAL A 143 4.95 -1.51 -0.03
C VAL A 143 5.57 -2.59 -0.91
N ASN A 144 6.09 -3.68 -0.33
CA ASN A 144 6.70 -4.78 -1.07
C ASN A 144 5.72 -5.40 -2.07
N ALA A 145 4.50 -5.73 -1.64
CA ALA A 145 3.48 -6.29 -2.52
C ALA A 145 3.10 -5.34 -3.68
N SER A 146 3.05 -4.03 -3.41
CA SER A 146 2.79 -3.02 -4.44
C SER A 146 3.93 -2.91 -5.45
N CYS A 147 5.19 -2.96 -4.99
CA CYS A 147 6.36 -2.98 -5.86
C CYS A 147 6.39 -4.24 -6.72
N ASP A 148 6.15 -5.42 -6.14
CA ASP A 148 6.11 -6.69 -6.86
C ASP A 148 5.01 -6.70 -7.92
N SER A 149 3.81 -6.22 -7.58
CA SER A 149 2.71 -6.11 -8.55
C SER A 149 3.06 -5.15 -9.68
N CYS A 150 3.70 -4.02 -9.38
CA CYS A 150 4.16 -3.09 -10.41
C CYS A 150 5.22 -3.73 -11.32
N HIS A 151 6.19 -4.44 -10.74
CA HIS A 151 7.21 -5.14 -11.52
C HIS A 151 6.62 -6.27 -12.38
N GLN A 152 5.65 -7.05 -11.90
CA GLN A 152 5.00 -8.08 -12.71
C GLN A 152 4.28 -7.52 -13.95
N LEU A 153 3.74 -6.30 -13.84
CA LEU A 153 3.00 -5.66 -14.93
C LEU A 153 3.91 -4.96 -15.95
N PHE A 154 5.05 -4.45 -15.50
CA PHE A 154 5.86 -3.49 -16.26
C PHE A 154 7.31 -3.94 -16.50
N ARG A 155 7.77 -5.01 -15.86
CA ARG A 155 9.08 -5.62 -16.09
C ARG A 155 8.86 -6.88 -16.93
N SER A 156 9.49 -6.93 -18.12
CA SER A 156 9.62 -8.19 -18.85
C SER A 156 10.36 -9.21 -17.96
N PRO A 157 9.95 -10.49 -17.96
CA PRO A 157 10.77 -11.56 -17.39
C PRO A 157 12.12 -11.68 -18.12
#